data_AF-A0A9W8I5L7-F1
#
_entry.id   AF-A0A9W8I5L7-F1
#
_cell.length_a   1.000
_cell.length_b   1.000
_cell.length_c   1.000
_cell.angle_alpha   90.00
_cell.angle_beta   90.00
_cell.angle_gamma   90.00
#
_symmetry.space_group_name_H-M   'P 1'
#
loop_
_entity.id
_entity.type
_entity.pdbx_description
1 polymer ?
#
loop_
_entity_poly.entity_id
_entity_poly.type
_entity_poly.pdbx_seq_one_letter_code
_entity_poly.pdbx_strand_id
1 'polypeptide(L)'
;MGIIFGTGTNAAYYENVANVAKWKGPSSSGEIVLNMEWGAFDSDDFAFLPFTPHDIKLDRKSINPRKQAYEKMISGMYLGEIARNMVLWLADQRLLLDGRSSEVLNAMWALDTSYLSAAVVDDSPDLAEIKQIIEKTLNVPNSTLVDRQIFKVISILVGERAARLSAVGVAATLTKRPELLSKPINVGIDGSMYEHYPGFEGIMSKTVAQFIPAEQFKNVNFSCAKDGSGVGAAIIAMLASKEN
;
A
#
# COMPACT_ATOMS: atom_id res chain seq x y z
N MET A 1 -7.24 -9.91 -12.68
CA MET A 1 -6.04 -9.19 -12.20
C MET A 1 -5.65 -9.79 -10.86
N GLY A 2 -4.36 -9.98 -10.61
CA GLY A 2 -3.83 -10.41 -9.31
C GLY A 2 -3.00 -9.28 -8.70
N ILE A 3 -3.16 -9.02 -7.41
CA ILE A 3 -2.51 -7.91 -6.71
C ILE A 3 -1.96 -8.38 -5.37
N ILE A 4 -0.81 -7.85 -4.98
CA ILE A 4 -0.26 -7.98 -3.64
C ILE A 4 -0.19 -6.59 -3.00
N PHE A 5 -0.83 -6.44 -1.84
CA PHE A 5 -0.69 -5.30 -0.93
C PHE A 5 -0.25 -5.81 0.45
N GLY A 6 1.06 -5.96 0.66
CA GLY A 6 1.61 -6.47 1.92
C GLY A 6 2.89 -5.72 2.30
N THR A 7 3.92 -6.46 2.71
CA THR A 7 5.28 -5.91 2.94
C THR A 7 5.81 -5.19 1.71
N GLY A 8 5.59 -5.77 0.53
CA GLY A 8 5.80 -5.13 -0.77
C GLY A 8 4.49 -4.98 -1.53
N THR A 9 4.58 -4.55 -2.79
CA THR A 9 3.42 -4.50 -3.68
C THR A 9 3.76 -4.83 -5.12
N ASN A 10 2.88 -5.60 -5.75
CA ASN A 10 2.96 -5.91 -7.17
C ASN A 10 1.57 -6.18 -7.75
N ALA A 11 1.47 -6.16 -9.08
CA ALA A 11 0.27 -6.56 -9.80
C ALA A 11 0.62 -7.33 -11.08
N ALA A 12 -0.31 -8.20 -11.47
CA ALA A 12 -0.29 -8.88 -12.74
C ALA A 12 -1.67 -8.87 -13.40
N TYR A 13 -1.69 -8.74 -14.73
CA TYR A 13 -2.92 -8.78 -15.53
C TYR A 13 -2.69 -9.37 -16.92
N TYR A 14 -3.77 -9.71 -17.62
CA TYR A 14 -3.73 -10.17 -19.00
C TYR A 14 -3.77 -8.98 -19.97
N GLU A 15 -2.78 -8.89 -20.84
CA GLU A 15 -2.69 -7.89 -21.91
C GLU A 15 -2.78 -8.57 -23.27
N ASN A 16 -3.30 -7.85 -24.27
CA ASN A 16 -3.25 -8.30 -25.65
C ASN A 16 -1.80 -8.22 -26.14
N VAL A 17 -1.29 -9.30 -26.72
CA VAL A 17 0.09 -9.35 -27.23
C VAL A 17 0.38 -8.22 -28.22
N ALA A 18 -0.60 -7.80 -29.01
CA ALA A 18 -0.49 -6.68 -29.96
C ALA A 18 -0.16 -5.34 -29.28
N ASN A 19 -0.50 -5.16 -28.00
CA ASN A 19 -0.20 -3.95 -27.23
C ASN A 19 1.20 -3.97 -26.60
N VAL A 20 1.92 -5.10 -26.66
CA VAL A 20 3.23 -5.27 -26.04
C VAL A 20 4.33 -5.10 -27.09
N ALA A 21 4.66 -3.84 -27.41
CA ALA A 21 5.62 -3.51 -28.49
C ALA A 21 7.03 -4.15 -28.32
N LYS A 22 7.44 -4.49 -27.10
CA LYS A 22 8.72 -5.16 -26.81
C LYS A 22 8.69 -6.69 -26.99
N TRP A 23 7.52 -7.28 -27.20
CA TRP A 23 7.36 -8.72 -27.34
C TRP A 23 7.97 -9.22 -28.65
N LYS A 24 8.79 -10.27 -28.57
CA LYS A 24 9.44 -10.92 -29.71
C LYS A 24 9.15 -12.42 -29.76
N GLY A 25 8.10 -12.87 -29.07
CA GLY A 25 7.74 -14.28 -29.01
C GLY A 25 7.01 -14.76 -30.28
N PRO A 26 6.59 -16.03 -30.29
CA PRO A 26 6.19 -16.74 -31.52
C PRO A 26 4.86 -16.27 -32.11
N SER A 27 3.97 -15.69 -31.29
CA SER A 27 2.68 -15.16 -31.72
C SER A 27 2.61 -13.66 -31.48
N SER A 28 2.00 -12.94 -32.42
CA SER A 28 1.61 -11.53 -32.30
C SER A 28 0.12 -11.35 -31.94
N SER A 29 -0.59 -12.46 -31.72
CA SER A 29 -2.03 -12.49 -31.37
C SER A 29 -2.27 -13.29 -30.10
N GLY A 30 -3.37 -13.00 -29.40
CA GLY A 30 -3.74 -13.63 -28.14
C GLY A 30 -3.45 -12.75 -26.94
N GLU A 31 -3.41 -13.38 -25.76
CA GLU A 31 -3.19 -12.69 -24.49
C GLU A 31 -1.91 -13.20 -23.81
N ILE A 32 -1.27 -12.31 -23.06
CA ILE A 32 -0.08 -12.60 -22.26
C ILE A 32 -0.26 -12.03 -20.86
N VAL A 33 0.22 -12.76 -19.86
CA VAL A 33 0.28 -12.25 -18.48
C VAL A 33 1.46 -11.29 -18.36
N LEU A 34 1.19 -10.06 -17.95
CA LEU A 34 2.22 -9.10 -17.60
C LEU A 34 2.37 -9.07 -16.08
N ASN A 35 3.55 -9.46 -15.59
CA ASN A 35 4.01 -9.04 -14.28
C ASN A 35 4.48 -7.58 -14.39
N MET A 36 3.80 -6.68 -13.68
CA MET A 36 4.00 -5.25 -13.85
C MET A 36 5.23 -4.72 -13.11
N GLU A 37 5.64 -5.36 -12.01
CA GLU A 37 6.63 -4.82 -11.08
C GLU A 37 6.35 -3.34 -10.74
N TRP A 38 5.07 -3.03 -10.49
CA TRP A 38 4.57 -1.66 -10.46
C TRP A 38 5.10 -0.83 -9.30
N GLY A 39 5.78 -1.45 -8.32
CA GLY A 39 6.36 -0.77 -7.18
C GLY A 39 7.41 0.27 -7.59
N ALA A 40 8.02 0.08 -8.76
CA ALA A 40 8.97 1.00 -9.36
C ALA A 40 8.33 2.23 -10.02
N PHE A 41 7.00 2.33 -10.14
CA PHE A 41 6.34 3.49 -10.74
C PHE A 41 6.84 4.81 -10.13
N ASP A 42 7.12 5.79 -11.00
CA ASP A 42 7.63 7.13 -10.68
C ASP A 42 9.02 7.18 -10.02
N SER A 43 9.80 6.09 -10.07
CA SER A 43 11.16 6.03 -9.49
C SER A 43 12.23 6.79 -10.29
N ASP A 44 11.97 7.13 -11.56
CA ASP A 44 12.95 7.85 -12.38
C ASP A 44 12.73 9.37 -12.29
N ASP A 45 11.49 9.82 -12.48
CA ASP A 45 11.15 11.24 -12.64
C ASP A 45 10.64 11.94 -11.36
N PHE A 46 10.06 11.19 -10.39
CA PHE A 46 9.43 11.74 -9.18
C PHE A 46 8.41 12.86 -9.50
N ALA A 47 7.67 12.69 -10.59
CA ALA A 47 6.85 13.74 -11.20
C ALA A 47 5.38 13.66 -10.82
N PHE A 48 4.90 12.49 -10.37
CA PHE A 48 3.47 12.22 -10.25
C PHE A 48 3.03 11.93 -8.81
N LEU A 49 3.86 11.22 -8.04
CA LEU A 49 3.52 10.83 -6.69
C LEU A 49 3.63 12.02 -5.72
N PRO A 50 2.70 12.15 -4.75
CA PRO A 50 2.66 13.28 -3.83
C PRO A 50 3.66 13.09 -2.68
N PHE A 51 4.95 13.14 -2.97
CA PHE A 51 6.00 12.97 -1.97
C PHE A 51 5.96 14.08 -0.93
N THR A 52 5.98 13.68 0.35
CA THR A 52 6.19 14.58 1.47
C THR A 52 7.66 14.59 1.90
N PRO A 53 8.10 15.56 2.71
CA PRO A 53 9.42 15.52 3.33
C PRO A 53 9.68 14.23 4.14
N HIS A 54 8.64 13.59 4.68
CA HIS A 54 8.75 12.34 5.43
C HIS A 54 9.02 11.14 4.51
N ASP A 55 8.38 11.10 3.33
CA ASP A 55 8.66 10.10 2.29
C ASP A 55 10.10 10.25 1.77
N ILE A 56 10.53 11.48 1.50
CA ILE A 56 11.89 11.78 1.02
C ILE A 56 12.94 11.38 2.06
N LYS A 57 12.67 11.64 3.35
CA LYS A 57 13.56 11.24 4.45
C LYS A 57 13.70 9.72 4.53
N LEU A 58 12.60 8.99 4.39
CA LEU A 58 12.61 7.53 4.35
C LEU A 58 13.39 7.01 3.14
N ASP A 59 13.10 7.52 1.93
CA ASP A 59 13.73 7.07 0.69
C ASP A 59 15.26 7.20 0.73
N ARG A 60 15.76 8.36 1.17
CA ARG A 60 17.20 8.63 1.29
C ARG A 60 17.95 7.66 2.22
N LYS A 61 17.25 7.09 3.21
CA LYS A 61 17.81 6.15 4.19
C LYS A 61 17.45 4.69 3.89
N SER A 62 16.65 4.44 2.87
CA SER A 62 16.28 3.09 2.46
C SER A 62 17.47 2.35 1.83
N ILE A 63 17.36 1.03 1.73
CA ILE A 63 18.40 0.18 1.11
C ILE A 63 18.65 0.58 -0.35
N ASN A 64 17.59 0.96 -1.07
CA ASN A 64 17.64 1.35 -2.47
C ASN A 64 17.06 2.76 -2.64
N PRO A 65 17.83 3.83 -2.34
CA PRO A 65 17.37 5.19 -2.56
C PRO A 65 16.94 5.43 -4.00
N ARG A 66 15.88 6.21 -4.18
CA ARG A 66 15.26 6.51 -5.47
C ARG A 66 14.75 5.32 -6.29
N LYS A 67 14.57 4.16 -5.66
CA LYS A 67 13.93 2.98 -6.27
C LYS A 67 12.68 2.60 -5.51
N GLN A 68 11.78 1.87 -6.16
CA GLN A 68 10.54 1.40 -5.54
C GLN A 68 9.70 2.56 -4.96
N ALA A 69 9.67 3.69 -5.68
CA ALA A 69 9.01 4.92 -5.24
C ALA A 69 7.54 4.69 -4.84
N TYR A 70 6.77 4.05 -5.71
CA TYR A 70 5.36 3.74 -5.45
C TYR A 70 5.18 2.75 -4.30
N GLU A 71 5.99 1.69 -4.24
CA GLU A 71 5.94 0.71 -3.15
C GLU A 71 6.20 1.36 -1.77
N LYS A 72 7.18 2.25 -1.69
CA LYS A 72 7.50 3.00 -0.47
C LYS A 72 6.34 3.85 0.05
N MET A 73 5.40 4.23 -0.81
CA MET A 73 4.24 5.03 -0.42
C MET A 73 3.03 4.19 0.00
N ILE A 74 2.95 2.90 -0.35
CA ILE A 74 1.72 2.12 -0.14
C ILE A 74 1.91 0.84 0.65
N SER A 75 3.12 0.28 0.71
CA SER A 75 3.33 -1.03 1.32
C SER A 75 3.51 -0.94 2.84
N GLY A 76 3.09 -2.01 3.52
CA GLY A 76 3.15 -2.13 4.96
C GLY A 76 4.57 -2.13 5.55
N MET A 77 5.62 -2.27 4.72
CA MET A 77 7.00 -2.11 5.18
C MET A 77 7.31 -0.66 5.58
N TYR A 78 6.67 0.33 4.96
CA TYR A 78 7.11 1.72 5.01
C TYR A 78 6.17 2.66 5.77
N LEU A 79 4.89 2.32 5.92
CA LEU A 79 3.91 3.22 6.53
C LEU A 79 4.26 3.60 7.97
N GLY A 80 4.70 2.63 8.78
CA GLY A 80 5.14 2.89 10.15
C GLY A 80 6.33 3.86 10.23
N GLU A 81 7.32 3.72 9.33
CA GLU A 81 8.47 4.62 9.29
C GLU A 81 8.10 6.04 8.81
N ILE A 82 7.12 6.16 7.89
CA ILE A 82 6.57 7.46 7.50
C ILE A 82 5.89 8.13 8.69
N ALA A 83 5.03 7.40 9.41
CA ALA A 83 4.38 7.89 10.62
C ALA A 83 5.40 8.29 11.71
N ARG A 84 6.45 7.48 11.93
CA ARG A 84 7.54 7.79 12.86
C ARG A 84 8.24 9.10 12.48
N ASN A 85 8.50 9.32 11.20
CA ASN A 85 9.09 10.56 10.71
C ASN A 85 8.18 11.78 10.90
N MET A 86 6.86 11.61 10.83
CA MET A 86 5.89 12.67 11.16
C MET A 86 5.86 12.97 12.66
N VAL A 87 5.84 11.92 13.50
CA VAL A 87 5.86 12.05 14.98
C VAL A 87 7.12 12.78 15.45
N LEU A 88 8.30 12.37 14.97
CA LEU A 88 9.55 13.06 15.30
C LEU A 88 9.54 14.51 14.83
N TRP A 89 9.07 14.77 13.61
CA TRP A 89 9.01 16.14 13.10
C TRP A 89 8.11 17.04 13.97
N LEU A 90 6.93 16.56 14.38
CA LEU A 90 6.05 17.31 15.28
C LEU A 90 6.64 17.50 16.68
N ALA A 91 7.36 16.50 17.19
CA ALA A 91 8.09 16.61 18.45
C ALA A 91 9.20 17.68 18.34
N ASP A 92 9.99 17.69 17.27
CA ASP A 92 11.02 18.72 17.03
C ASP A 92 10.41 20.14 16.96
N GLN A 93 9.17 20.27 16.49
CA GLN A 93 8.42 21.54 16.48
C GLN A 93 7.73 21.86 17.82
N ARG A 94 7.87 21.01 18.85
CA ARG A 94 7.18 21.09 20.15
C ARG A 94 5.64 21.08 20.04
N LEU A 95 5.11 20.48 18.98
CA LEU A 95 3.67 20.32 18.76
C LEU A 95 3.14 18.97 19.26
N LEU A 96 4.05 18.05 19.62
CA LEU A 96 3.72 16.69 20.04
C LEU A 96 4.70 16.25 21.14
N LEU A 97 4.19 15.50 22.13
CA LEU A 97 4.95 14.89 23.23
C LEU A 97 5.79 15.89 24.05
N ASP A 98 5.39 17.17 24.07
CA ASP A 98 6.17 18.26 24.68
C ASP A 98 7.61 18.36 24.15
N GLY A 99 7.80 17.99 22.88
CA GLY A 99 9.09 17.94 22.22
C GLY A 99 10.05 16.87 22.73
N ARG A 100 9.54 15.89 23.48
CA ARG A 100 10.33 14.75 23.95
C ARG A 100 10.43 13.66 22.89
N SER A 101 11.57 12.99 22.88
CA SER A 101 11.80 11.76 22.13
C SER A 101 12.55 10.75 23.02
N SER A 102 12.81 9.58 22.48
CA SER A 102 13.59 8.52 23.12
C SER A 102 14.59 7.93 22.13
N GLU A 103 15.57 7.17 22.61
CA GLU A 103 16.46 6.43 21.73
C GLU A 103 15.69 5.50 20.78
N VAL A 104 14.63 4.86 21.27
CA VAL A 104 13.77 3.96 20.48
C VAL A 104 13.01 4.74 19.40
N LEU A 105 12.34 5.84 19.75
CA LEU A 105 11.62 6.65 18.77
C LEU A 105 12.57 7.23 17.70
N ASN A 106 13.82 7.54 18.08
CA ASN A 106 14.84 8.04 17.16
C ASN A 106 15.38 6.96 16.22
N ALA A 107 15.34 5.68 16.61
CA ALA A 107 15.76 4.55 15.79
C ALA A 107 14.86 4.37 14.56
N MET A 108 15.47 4.17 13.40
CA MET A 108 14.76 3.88 12.17
C MET A 108 14.05 2.52 12.29
N TRP A 109 12.84 2.41 11.73
CA TRP A 109 12.01 1.21 11.77
C TRP A 109 11.44 0.83 13.15
N ALA A 110 11.57 1.70 14.15
CA ALA A 110 11.04 1.45 15.49
C ALA A 110 9.50 1.44 15.57
N LEU A 111 8.82 1.92 14.52
CA LEU A 111 7.38 1.89 14.39
C LEU A 111 7.04 1.08 13.13
N ASP A 112 6.47 -0.11 13.31
CA ASP A 112 5.89 -0.89 12.23
C ASP A 112 4.41 -0.53 11.99
N THR A 113 3.86 -1.03 10.88
CA THR A 113 2.50 -0.72 10.45
C THR A 113 1.41 -1.36 11.32
N SER A 114 1.74 -2.38 12.12
CA SER A 114 0.78 -3.00 13.04
C SER A 114 0.39 -2.04 14.17
N TYR A 115 1.32 -1.20 14.63
CA TYR A 115 1.02 -0.14 15.61
C TYR A 115 0.07 0.92 15.04
N LEU A 116 0.18 1.24 13.75
CA LEU A 116 -0.74 2.16 13.08
C LEU A 116 -2.13 1.54 12.99
N SER A 117 -2.21 0.28 12.60
CA SER A 117 -3.47 -0.49 12.57
C SER A 117 -4.16 -0.49 13.94
N ALA A 118 -3.42 -0.81 15.02
CA ALA A 118 -3.92 -0.80 16.39
C ALA A 118 -4.40 0.60 16.82
N ALA A 119 -3.66 1.65 16.46
CA ALA A 119 -4.04 3.03 16.77
C ALA A 119 -5.32 3.48 16.05
N VAL A 120 -5.55 3.03 14.80
CA VAL A 120 -6.75 3.40 14.04
C VAL A 120 -8.01 2.85 14.72
N VAL A 121 -7.96 1.63 15.25
CA VAL A 121 -9.13 0.96 15.87
C VAL A 121 -9.31 1.25 17.36
N ASP A 122 -8.37 1.92 18.01
CA ASP A 122 -8.46 2.26 19.43
C ASP A 122 -9.47 3.39 19.66
N ASP A 123 -10.71 3.03 19.96
CA ASP A 123 -11.79 3.97 20.30
C ASP A 123 -12.03 4.07 21.81
N SER A 124 -11.08 3.62 22.64
CA SER A 124 -11.20 3.78 24.09
C SER A 124 -11.21 5.28 24.48
N PRO A 125 -11.94 5.67 25.54
CA PRO A 125 -12.08 7.07 25.91
C PRO A 125 -10.76 7.81 26.13
N ASP A 126 -9.72 7.08 26.57
CA ASP A 126 -8.40 7.63 26.76
C ASP A 126 -7.41 7.23 25.66
N LEU A 127 -7.74 6.38 24.69
CA LEU A 127 -6.79 5.85 23.71
C LEU A 127 -5.67 5.03 24.39
N ALA A 128 -6.07 4.03 25.17
CA ALA A 128 -5.20 3.20 25.98
C ALA A 128 -4.15 2.41 25.17
N GLU A 129 -4.50 1.91 23.99
CA GLU A 129 -3.57 1.17 23.13
C GLU A 129 -2.51 2.12 22.58
N ILE A 130 -2.92 3.31 22.12
CA ILE A 130 -2.00 4.33 21.66
C ILE A 130 -1.07 4.79 22.79
N LYS A 131 -1.59 4.87 24.02
CA LYS A 131 -0.77 5.12 25.21
C LYS A 131 0.32 4.07 25.38
N GLN A 132 -0.03 2.77 25.27
CA GLN A 132 0.96 1.70 25.39
C GLN A 132 2.02 1.78 24.29
N ILE A 133 1.62 2.05 23.05
CA ILE A 133 2.55 2.23 21.93
C ILE A 133 3.54 3.37 22.23
N ILE A 134 3.05 4.53 22.63
CA ILE A 134 3.91 5.70 22.89
C ILE A 134 4.80 5.48 24.13
N GLU A 135 4.22 5.04 25.24
CA GLU A 135 4.92 5.03 26.54
C GLU A 135 5.74 3.76 26.78
N LYS A 136 5.33 2.61 26.25
CA LYS A 136 6.02 1.33 26.44
C LYS A 136 6.86 0.94 25.24
N THR A 137 6.29 0.97 24.04
CA THR A 137 7.01 0.54 22.84
C THR A 137 8.01 1.60 22.39
N LEU A 138 7.56 2.84 22.22
CA LEU A 138 8.41 3.95 21.80
C LEU A 138 9.16 4.60 22.98
N ASN A 139 8.93 4.16 24.22
CA ASN A 139 9.62 4.62 25.42
C ASN A 139 9.59 6.16 25.61
N VAL A 140 8.46 6.81 25.30
CA VAL A 140 8.23 8.24 25.57
C VAL A 140 7.17 8.36 26.67
N PRO A 141 7.56 8.57 27.95
CA PRO A 141 6.63 8.52 29.07
C PRO A 141 5.67 9.72 29.09
N ASN A 142 4.58 9.63 29.85
CA ASN A 142 3.65 10.74 30.14
C ASN A 142 3.06 11.37 28.87
N SER A 143 2.47 10.56 28.00
CA SER A 143 1.71 11.05 26.84
C SER A 143 0.38 11.66 27.31
N THR A 144 0.00 12.81 26.74
CA THR A 144 -1.31 13.41 26.99
C THR A 144 -2.39 12.76 26.12
N LEU A 145 -3.67 13.02 26.40
CA LEU A 145 -4.74 12.60 25.49
C LEU A 145 -4.59 13.25 24.11
N VAL A 146 -4.16 14.50 24.05
CA VAL A 146 -3.95 15.23 22.78
C VAL A 146 -2.83 14.58 21.96
N ASP A 147 -1.72 14.19 22.60
CA ASP A 147 -0.64 13.48 21.90
C ASP A 147 -1.14 12.19 21.23
N ARG A 148 -1.96 11.43 21.97
CA ARG A 148 -2.55 10.17 21.49
C ARG A 148 -3.55 10.41 20.36
N GLN A 149 -4.35 11.47 20.43
CA GLN A 149 -5.25 11.86 19.35
C GLN A 149 -4.50 12.27 18.08
N ILE A 150 -3.41 13.05 18.21
CA ILE A 150 -2.56 13.42 17.09
C ILE A 150 -1.92 12.17 16.46
N PHE A 151 -1.42 11.25 17.29
CA PHE A 151 -0.87 9.97 16.80
C PHE A 151 -1.93 9.16 16.02
N LYS A 152 -3.17 9.07 16.53
CA LYS A 152 -4.28 8.43 15.82
C LYS A 152 -4.54 9.08 14.46
N VAL A 153 -4.56 10.41 14.40
CA VAL A 153 -4.75 11.16 13.14
C VAL A 153 -3.62 10.86 12.14
N ILE A 154 -2.36 10.80 12.59
CA ILE A 154 -1.22 10.42 11.74
C ILE A 154 -1.44 9.02 11.16
N SER A 155 -1.80 8.04 12.00
CA SER A 155 -2.05 6.66 11.57
C SER A 155 -3.19 6.55 10.55
N ILE A 156 -4.26 7.32 10.75
CA ILE A 156 -5.37 7.42 9.78
C ILE A 156 -4.86 8.01 8.47
N LEU A 157 -4.23 9.19 8.49
CA LEU A 157 -3.77 9.88 7.28
C LEU A 157 -2.80 9.04 6.44
N VAL A 158 -1.84 8.38 7.08
CA VAL A 158 -0.88 7.51 6.39
C VAL A 158 -1.58 6.31 5.75
N GLY A 159 -2.49 5.66 6.49
CA GLY A 159 -3.26 4.52 6.00
C GLY A 159 -4.21 4.88 4.85
N GLU A 160 -4.97 5.97 4.99
CA GLU A 160 -5.89 6.43 3.94
C GLU A 160 -5.12 6.81 2.66
N ARG A 161 -3.98 7.48 2.80
CA ARG A 161 -3.13 7.81 1.65
C ARG A 161 -2.66 6.54 0.94
N ALA A 162 -2.20 5.55 1.69
CA ALA A 162 -1.77 4.28 1.12
C ALA A 162 -2.91 3.60 0.34
N ALA A 163 -4.10 3.50 0.93
CA ALA A 163 -5.28 2.89 0.28
C ALA A 163 -5.72 3.64 -0.99
N ARG A 164 -5.70 4.98 -0.96
CA ARG A 164 -6.05 5.81 -2.12
C ARG A 164 -5.03 5.70 -3.24
N LEU A 165 -3.74 5.71 -2.93
CA LEU A 165 -2.68 5.50 -3.92
C LEU A 165 -2.76 4.10 -4.52
N SER A 166 -2.93 3.06 -3.69
CA SER A 166 -3.19 1.68 -4.15
C SER A 166 -4.35 1.62 -5.15
N ALA A 167 -5.46 2.31 -4.86
CA ALA A 167 -6.61 2.38 -5.76
C ALA A 167 -6.29 3.03 -7.11
N VAL A 168 -5.38 4.02 -7.18
CA VAL A 168 -4.95 4.61 -8.44
C VAL A 168 -4.24 3.57 -9.31
N GLY A 169 -3.35 2.75 -8.73
CA GLY A 169 -2.72 1.64 -9.46
C GLY A 169 -3.75 0.63 -9.98
N VAL A 170 -4.72 0.26 -9.15
CA VAL A 170 -5.82 -0.64 -9.57
C VAL A 170 -6.62 -0.04 -10.72
N ALA A 171 -7.07 1.21 -10.58
CA ALA A 171 -7.86 1.90 -11.60
C ALA A 171 -7.08 2.05 -12.91
N ALA A 172 -5.79 2.41 -12.86
CA ALA A 172 -4.94 2.52 -14.03
C ALA A 172 -4.83 1.18 -14.79
N THR A 173 -4.70 0.06 -14.08
CA THR A 173 -4.65 -1.27 -14.71
C THR A 173 -6.02 -1.67 -15.29
N LEU A 174 -7.12 -1.44 -14.57
CA LEU A 174 -8.46 -1.76 -15.05
C LEU A 174 -8.84 -0.95 -16.29
N THR A 175 -8.51 0.34 -16.29
CA THR A 175 -8.79 1.26 -17.41
C THR A 175 -7.89 1.02 -18.62
N LYS A 176 -6.83 0.21 -18.49
CA LYS A 176 -5.97 -0.19 -19.62
C LYS A 176 -6.66 -1.15 -20.59
N ARG A 177 -7.60 -1.96 -20.09
CA ARG A 177 -8.42 -2.92 -20.86
C ARG A 177 -9.92 -2.66 -20.59
N PRO A 178 -10.44 -1.47 -20.93
CA PRO A 178 -11.80 -1.07 -20.54
C PRO A 178 -12.88 -1.97 -21.15
N GLU A 179 -12.59 -2.66 -22.24
CA GLU A 179 -13.50 -3.62 -22.87
C GLU A 179 -13.77 -4.86 -21.98
N LEU A 180 -12.82 -5.22 -21.10
CA LEU A 180 -13.02 -6.32 -20.14
C LEU A 180 -14.00 -5.94 -19.03
N LEU A 181 -14.19 -4.65 -18.76
CA LEU A 181 -15.14 -4.14 -17.76
C LEU A 181 -16.61 -4.23 -18.21
N SER A 182 -16.86 -4.67 -19.44
CA SER A 182 -18.22 -4.94 -19.95
C SER A 182 -18.85 -6.21 -19.35
N LYS A 183 -18.06 -7.07 -18.72
CA LYS A 183 -18.48 -8.32 -18.08
C LYS A 183 -17.93 -8.38 -16.65
N PRO A 184 -18.53 -9.19 -15.76
CA PRO A 184 -18.00 -9.41 -14.42
C PRO A 184 -16.54 -9.84 -14.46
N ILE A 185 -15.69 -9.14 -13.72
CA ILE A 185 -14.28 -9.46 -13.51
C ILE A 185 -13.99 -9.61 -12.02
N ASN A 186 -13.00 -10.45 -11.73
CA ASN A 186 -12.48 -10.63 -10.38
C ASN A 186 -11.07 -10.05 -10.29
N VAL A 187 -10.84 -9.26 -9.25
CA VAL A 187 -9.56 -8.73 -8.83
C VAL A 187 -9.17 -9.47 -7.56
N GLY A 188 -8.27 -10.45 -7.70
CA GLY A 188 -7.72 -11.19 -6.57
C GLY A 188 -6.66 -10.34 -5.88
N ILE A 189 -6.82 -10.09 -4.60
CA ILE A 189 -5.91 -9.26 -3.79
C ILE A 189 -5.44 -10.08 -2.60
N ASP A 190 -4.13 -10.22 -2.47
CA ASP A 190 -3.45 -10.86 -1.34
C ASP A 190 -2.63 -9.79 -0.57
N GLY A 191 -2.31 -10.07 0.68
CA GLY A 191 -1.36 -9.30 1.48
C GLY A 191 -1.97 -8.57 2.67
N SER A 192 -1.14 -8.43 3.71
CA SER A 192 -1.53 -7.96 5.03
C SER A 192 -2.17 -6.56 5.08
N MET A 193 -1.86 -5.67 4.13
CA MET A 193 -2.49 -4.35 4.09
C MET A 193 -3.97 -4.46 3.72
N TYR A 194 -4.29 -5.29 2.73
CA TYR A 194 -5.67 -5.51 2.31
C TYR A 194 -6.44 -6.34 3.36
N GLU A 195 -5.79 -7.36 3.94
CA GLU A 195 -6.44 -8.29 4.87
C GLU A 195 -6.65 -7.73 6.28
N HIS A 196 -5.74 -6.89 6.77
CA HIS A 196 -5.69 -6.56 8.20
C HIS A 196 -5.69 -5.06 8.48
N TYR A 197 -5.38 -4.19 7.51
CA TYR A 197 -5.36 -2.76 7.78
C TYR A 197 -6.79 -2.20 7.83
N PRO A 198 -7.19 -1.50 8.90
CA PRO A 198 -8.57 -1.07 9.11
C PRO A 198 -9.08 -0.18 7.99
N GLY A 199 -10.21 -0.55 7.39
CA GLY A 199 -10.88 0.24 6.35
C GLY A 199 -10.19 0.26 4.98
N PHE A 200 -9.06 -0.44 4.80
CA PHE A 200 -8.26 -0.36 3.57
C PHE A 200 -9.06 -0.76 2.32
N GLU A 201 -9.73 -1.91 2.35
CA GLU A 201 -10.60 -2.37 1.26
C GLU A 201 -11.67 -1.34 0.90
N GLY A 202 -12.38 -0.81 1.90
CA GLY A 202 -13.47 0.14 1.70
C GLY A 202 -12.99 1.44 1.06
N ILE A 203 -11.88 2.00 1.55
CA ILE A 203 -11.28 3.21 1.00
C ILE A 203 -10.79 2.95 -0.42
N MET A 204 -10.08 1.84 -0.64
CA MET A 204 -9.55 1.49 -1.95
C MET A 204 -10.68 1.32 -2.97
N SER A 205 -11.68 0.49 -2.68
CA SER A 205 -12.83 0.23 -3.55
C SER A 205 -13.60 1.52 -3.87
N LYS A 206 -13.91 2.34 -2.86
CA LYS A 206 -14.57 3.65 -3.05
C LYS A 206 -13.73 4.61 -3.90
N THR A 207 -12.42 4.51 -3.82
CA THR A 207 -11.51 5.36 -4.61
C THR A 207 -11.42 4.86 -6.05
N VAL A 208 -11.35 3.55 -6.30
CA VAL A 208 -11.40 2.99 -7.67
C VAL A 208 -12.69 3.41 -8.38
N ALA A 209 -13.82 3.38 -7.67
CA ALA A 209 -15.12 3.78 -8.22
C ALA A 209 -15.17 5.23 -8.74
N GLN A 210 -14.25 6.10 -8.33
CA GLN A 210 -14.17 7.48 -8.82
C GLN A 210 -13.53 7.58 -10.21
N PHE A 211 -12.77 6.57 -10.63
CA PHE A 211 -12.04 6.55 -11.90
C PHE A 211 -12.71 5.71 -12.98
N ILE A 212 -13.71 4.91 -12.63
CA ILE A 212 -14.39 3.98 -13.54
C ILE A 212 -15.88 4.35 -13.59
N PRO A 213 -16.50 4.45 -14.80
CA PRO A 213 -17.93 4.68 -14.91
C PRO A 213 -18.75 3.68 -14.09
N ALA A 214 -19.79 4.14 -13.39
CA ALA A 214 -20.58 3.30 -12.48
C ALA A 214 -21.13 2.02 -13.15
N GLU A 215 -21.53 2.12 -14.43
CA GLU A 215 -22.02 0.99 -15.23
C GLU A 215 -20.96 -0.10 -15.50
N GLN A 216 -19.68 0.26 -15.46
CA GLN A 216 -18.55 -0.66 -15.58
C GLN A 216 -18.06 -1.11 -14.21
N PHE A 217 -18.03 -0.21 -13.22
CA PHE A 217 -17.56 -0.53 -11.87
C PHE A 217 -18.42 -1.60 -11.19
N LYS A 218 -19.72 -1.67 -11.48
CA LYS A 218 -20.62 -2.75 -10.99
C LYS A 218 -20.15 -4.16 -11.38
N ASN A 219 -19.30 -4.29 -12.40
CA ASN A 219 -18.74 -5.55 -12.85
C ASN A 219 -17.41 -5.89 -12.18
N VAL A 220 -16.85 -5.00 -11.34
CA VAL A 220 -15.56 -5.20 -10.68
C VAL A 220 -15.80 -5.79 -9.30
N ASN A 221 -15.32 -7.01 -9.07
CA ASN A 221 -15.38 -7.67 -7.78
C ASN A 221 -13.97 -7.78 -7.20
N PHE A 222 -13.77 -7.22 -6.01
CA PHE A 222 -12.55 -7.40 -5.24
C PHE A 222 -12.71 -8.62 -4.34
N SER A 223 -11.71 -9.50 -4.34
CA SER A 223 -11.72 -10.72 -3.54
C SER A 223 -10.38 -10.92 -2.87
N CYS A 224 -10.40 -11.15 -1.56
CA CYS A 224 -9.24 -11.58 -0.79
C CYS A 224 -8.78 -12.97 -1.27
N ALA A 225 -7.57 -13.08 -1.80
CA ALA A 225 -7.00 -14.31 -2.33
C ALA A 225 -5.98 -14.87 -1.35
N LYS A 226 -6.43 -15.72 -0.42
CA LYS A 226 -5.55 -16.44 0.51
C LYS A 226 -4.66 -17.43 -0.25
N ASP A 227 -3.36 -17.41 0.01
CA ASP A 227 -2.34 -18.28 -0.60
C ASP A 227 -2.21 -18.17 -2.13
N GLY A 228 -2.41 -16.96 -2.68
CA GLY A 228 -2.33 -16.72 -4.13
C GLY A 228 -0.98 -17.09 -4.75
N SER A 229 0.12 -16.96 -3.99
CA SER A 229 1.47 -17.29 -4.45
C SER A 229 1.69 -18.79 -4.67
N GLY A 230 1.24 -19.65 -3.73
CA GLY A 230 1.41 -21.10 -3.82
C GLY A 230 0.49 -21.75 -4.85
N VAL A 231 -0.80 -21.42 -4.80
CA VAL A 231 -1.80 -21.97 -5.73
C VAL A 231 -1.57 -21.44 -7.15
N GLY A 232 -1.28 -20.14 -7.29
CA GLY A 232 -0.98 -19.52 -8.58
C GLY A 232 0.22 -20.16 -9.28
N ALA A 233 1.31 -20.41 -8.54
CA ALA A 233 2.50 -21.07 -9.08
C ALA A 233 2.19 -22.50 -9.57
N ALA A 234 1.42 -23.27 -8.80
CA ALA A 234 1.04 -24.64 -9.19
C ALA A 234 0.17 -24.67 -10.46
N ILE A 235 -0.78 -23.74 -10.60
CA ILE A 235 -1.63 -23.64 -11.80
C ILE A 235 -0.79 -23.26 -13.02
N ILE A 236 0.12 -22.27 -12.89
CA ILE A 236 1.00 -21.87 -13.99
C ILE A 236 1.90 -23.03 -14.41
N ALA A 237 2.49 -23.77 -13.46
CA ALA A 237 3.30 -24.94 -13.76
C ALA A 237 2.50 -26.02 -14.51
N MET A 238 1.25 -26.26 -14.11
CA MET A 238 0.36 -27.20 -14.78
C MET A 238 0.04 -26.77 -16.21
N LEU A 239 -0.24 -25.48 -16.44
CA LEU A 239 -0.51 -24.94 -17.77
C LEU A 239 0.73 -25.05 -18.67
N ALA A 240 1.90 -24.67 -18.16
CA ALA A 240 3.17 -24.78 -18.88
C ALA A 240 3.51 -26.23 -19.24
N SER A 241 3.17 -27.21 -18.38
CA SER A 241 3.39 -28.63 -18.68
C SER A 241 2.48 -29.20 -19.77
N LYS A 242 1.38 -28.52 -20.10
CA LYS A 242 0.45 -28.93 -21.18
C LYS A 242 0.81 -28.34 -22.55
N GLU A 243 1.69 -27.33 -22.58
CA GLU A 243 2.19 -26.72 -23.81
C GLU A 243 3.49 -27.38 -24.33
N ASN A 244 4.02 -28.36 -23.59
CA ASN A 244 5.11 -29.26 -24.00
C ASN A 244 4.56 -30.64 -24.37
#